data_AF-A0A432UYV0-F1
#
_entry.id   AF-A0A432UYV0-F1
#
_cell.length_a   1.000
_cell.length_b   1.000
_cell.length_c   1.000
_cell.angle_alpha   90.00
_cell.angle_beta   90.00
_cell.angle_gamma   90.00
#
_symmetry.space_group_name_H-M   'P 1'
#
loop_
_entity.id
_entity.type
_entity.pdbx_description
1 polymer ?
#
loop_
_entity_poly.entity_id
_entity_poly.type
_entity_poly.pdbx_seq_one_letter_code
_entity_poly.pdbx_strand_id
1 'polypeptide(L)'
;MTPQTGSSFHEKSHADAWADYKVTHEALGTGKISSSQMVGSREFLDGNYLYRMTVAADGIYGNSKEEAFYPAYFVDASGKPLDGKNRYTLHFASGQLPPVKAFWSVTLYEMPASLLYANPLNRYLINSAMVPQLTKDADGGVTIHIQHDSPGADKEANWLPAPAGPFVMAMRLYWPEPQVLDGSWKAPPAVKVN
;
A
#
# COMPACT_ATOMS: atom_id res chain seq x y z
N MET A 1 22.26 1.93 8.50
CA MET A 1 23.38 1.50 7.63
C MET A 1 22.76 0.92 6.38
N THR A 2 22.76 1.66 5.28
CA THR A 2 22.36 1.16 3.97
C THR A 2 23.42 0.16 3.52
N PRO A 3 23.08 -1.08 3.13
CA PRO A 3 24.08 -2.00 2.60
C PRO A 3 24.63 -1.41 1.30
N GLN A 4 25.93 -1.08 1.28
CA GLN A 4 26.62 -0.77 0.03
C GLN A 4 26.63 -2.04 -0.82
N THR A 5 25.84 -2.05 -1.89
CA THR A 5 25.79 -3.14 -2.88
C THR A 5 26.42 -2.75 -4.22
N GLY A 6 27.31 -1.75 -4.20
CA GLY A 6 27.88 -1.14 -5.40
C GLY A 6 28.84 -2.00 -6.23
N SER A 7 29.25 -3.20 -5.78
CA SER A 7 30.31 -3.96 -6.46
C SER A 7 29.96 -5.36 -6.95
N SER A 8 28.81 -5.98 -6.60
CA SER A 8 28.65 -7.43 -6.87
C SER A 8 27.72 -7.83 -8.02
N PHE A 9 26.91 -6.94 -8.59
CA PHE A 9 25.90 -7.37 -9.57
C PHE A 9 26.47 -7.61 -10.98
N HIS A 10 27.56 -6.94 -11.36
CA HIS A 10 28.18 -7.09 -12.68
C HIS A 10 29.01 -8.38 -12.85
N GLU A 11 29.37 -9.04 -11.75
CA GLU A 11 30.23 -10.24 -11.74
C GLU A 11 29.48 -11.54 -11.39
N LYS A 12 28.19 -11.45 -11.07
CA LYS A 12 27.37 -12.58 -10.60
C LYS A 12 26.71 -13.34 -11.74
N SER A 13 26.51 -14.66 -11.54
CA SER A 13 25.74 -15.48 -12.47
C SER A 13 24.26 -15.12 -12.43
N HIS A 14 23.51 -15.44 -13.50
CA HIS A 14 22.05 -15.25 -13.52
C HIS A 14 21.33 -15.96 -12.37
N ALA A 15 21.84 -17.11 -11.91
CA ALA A 15 21.22 -17.87 -10.80
C ALA A 15 21.36 -17.13 -9.46
N ASP A 16 22.50 -16.48 -9.22
CA ASP A 16 22.76 -15.71 -8.00
C ASP A 16 21.86 -14.48 -7.93
N ALA A 17 21.61 -13.82 -9.06
CA ALA A 17 20.72 -12.67 -9.14
C ALA A 17 19.26 -13.01 -8.77
N TRP A 18 18.75 -14.16 -9.20
CA TRP A 18 17.39 -14.60 -8.84
C TRP A 18 17.26 -15.03 -7.37
N ALA A 19 18.33 -15.53 -6.74
CA ALA A 19 18.34 -15.81 -5.31
C ALA A 19 18.28 -14.51 -4.50
N ASP A 20 19.10 -13.52 -4.84
CA ASP A 20 19.11 -12.20 -4.20
C ASP A 20 17.76 -11.46 -4.40
N TYR A 21 17.14 -11.61 -5.58
CA TYR A 21 15.80 -11.11 -5.84
C TYR A 21 14.76 -11.70 -4.87
N LYS A 22 14.76 -13.02 -4.63
CA LYS A 22 13.78 -13.65 -3.72
C LYS A 22 13.88 -13.08 -2.31
N VAL A 23 15.11 -12.90 -1.80
CA VAL A 23 15.34 -12.27 -0.50
C VAL A 23 14.82 -10.83 -0.47
N THR A 24 15.04 -10.08 -1.56
CA THR A 24 14.57 -8.70 -1.69
C THR A 24 13.03 -8.63 -1.75
N HIS A 25 12.40 -9.54 -2.48
CA HIS A 25 10.94 -9.66 -2.60
C HIS A 25 10.29 -10.04 -1.25
N GLU A 26 10.88 -10.96 -0.49
CA GLU A 26 10.44 -11.27 0.88
C GLU A 26 10.59 -10.06 1.82
N ALA A 27 11.64 -9.26 1.66
CA ALA A 27 11.83 -8.03 2.42
C ALA A 27 10.79 -6.95 2.07
N LEU A 28 10.31 -6.89 0.82
CA LEU A 28 9.16 -6.07 0.42
C LEU A 28 7.87 -6.56 1.09
N GLY A 29 7.59 -7.87 1.03
CA GLY A 29 6.39 -8.46 1.63
C GLY A 29 6.30 -8.29 3.15
N THR A 30 7.44 -8.20 3.84
CA THR A 30 7.53 -7.94 5.28
C THR A 30 7.63 -6.45 5.65
N GLY A 31 7.69 -5.56 4.67
CA GLY A 31 7.84 -4.11 4.88
C GLY A 31 9.21 -3.67 5.40
N LYS A 32 10.22 -4.57 5.42
CA LYS A 32 11.61 -4.22 5.76
C LYS A 32 12.21 -3.26 4.74
N ILE A 33 11.80 -3.39 3.48
CA ILE A 33 12.13 -2.48 2.38
C ILE A 33 10.81 -2.02 1.75
N SER A 34 10.78 -0.78 1.27
CA SER A 34 9.64 -0.21 0.54
C SER A 34 9.96 -0.12 -0.95
N SER A 35 8.95 -0.31 -1.82
CA SER A 35 9.07 -0.05 -3.26
C SER A 35 9.56 1.38 -3.56
N SER A 36 9.26 2.33 -2.67
CA SER A 36 9.72 3.72 -2.74
C SER A 36 11.25 3.89 -2.68
N GLN A 37 11.98 2.85 -2.26
CA GLN A 37 13.45 2.85 -2.23
C GLN A 37 14.06 2.30 -3.52
N MET A 38 13.25 1.70 -4.40
CA MET A 38 13.72 0.95 -5.55
C MET A 38 13.44 1.64 -6.88
N VAL A 39 12.71 2.75 -6.87
CA VAL A 39 12.30 3.49 -8.06
C VAL A 39 12.76 4.94 -7.95
N GLY A 40 13.45 5.42 -8.97
CA GLY A 40 13.94 6.80 -9.02
C GLY A 40 14.89 7.05 -10.19
N SER A 41 15.56 8.21 -10.17
CA SER A 41 16.56 8.57 -11.16
C SER A 41 17.79 7.66 -11.10
N ARG A 42 18.66 7.76 -12.11
CA ARG A 42 19.94 7.05 -12.11
C ARG A 42 20.79 7.38 -10.88
N GLU A 43 20.81 8.66 -10.51
CA GLU A 43 21.56 9.20 -9.38
C GLU A 43 20.98 8.68 -8.06
N PHE A 44 19.65 8.59 -7.95
CA PHE A 44 19.00 8.02 -6.77
C PHE A 44 19.32 6.53 -6.58
N LEU A 45 19.29 5.76 -7.67
CA LEU A 45 19.55 4.32 -7.61
C LEU A 45 21.04 3.99 -7.40
N ASP A 46 21.95 4.89 -7.75
CA ASP A 46 23.40 4.79 -7.51
C ASP A 46 23.99 3.40 -7.86
N GLY A 47 23.60 2.85 -9.00
CA GLY A 47 24.09 1.54 -9.45
C GLY A 47 23.52 0.34 -8.69
N ASN A 48 22.46 0.49 -7.88
CA ASN A 48 21.76 -0.62 -7.24
C ASN A 48 20.92 -1.42 -8.26
N TYR A 49 21.61 -2.28 -9.02
CA TYR A 49 21.00 -3.12 -10.05
C TYR A 49 20.03 -4.17 -9.48
N LEU A 50 20.19 -4.58 -8.22
CA LEU A 50 19.26 -5.51 -7.57
C LEU A 50 17.89 -4.86 -7.35
N TYR A 51 17.84 -3.62 -6.89
CA TYR A 51 16.58 -2.87 -6.76
C TYR A 51 15.94 -2.62 -8.13
N ARG A 52 16.76 -2.29 -9.13
CA ARG A 52 16.30 -2.12 -10.51
C ARG A 52 15.71 -3.42 -11.09
N MET A 53 16.36 -4.56 -10.86
CA MET A 53 15.86 -5.88 -11.25
C MET A 53 14.55 -6.21 -10.52
N THR A 54 14.49 -5.96 -9.21
CA THR A 54 13.31 -6.26 -8.40
C THR A 54 12.09 -5.49 -8.91
N VAL A 55 12.23 -4.18 -9.15
CA VAL A 55 11.15 -3.38 -9.74
C VAL A 55 10.81 -3.85 -11.16
N ALA A 56 11.79 -4.26 -11.96
CA ALA A 56 11.50 -4.77 -13.30
C ALA A 56 10.73 -6.10 -13.29
N ALA A 57 10.92 -6.93 -12.27
CA ALA A 57 10.17 -8.17 -12.08
C ALA A 57 8.79 -7.95 -11.45
N ASP A 58 8.70 -7.05 -10.46
CA ASP A 58 7.49 -6.86 -9.64
C ASP A 58 6.56 -5.73 -10.12
N GLY A 59 7.07 -4.72 -10.83
CA GLY A 59 6.31 -3.52 -11.18
C GLY A 59 7.08 -2.51 -12.04
N ILE A 60 7.23 -2.81 -13.33
CA ILE A 60 7.82 -1.89 -14.31
C ILE A 60 7.08 -0.54 -14.35
N TYR A 61 7.81 0.53 -14.67
CA TYR A 61 7.28 1.90 -14.78
C TYR A 61 6.77 2.54 -13.47
N GLY A 62 7.31 2.13 -12.33
CA GLY A 62 7.05 2.83 -11.07
C GLY A 62 7.43 4.31 -11.12
N ASN A 63 6.79 5.11 -10.27
CA ASN A 63 7.13 6.51 -10.03
C ASN A 63 8.17 6.65 -8.90
N SER A 64 8.93 7.74 -8.89
CA SER A 64 9.73 8.08 -7.71
C SER A 64 8.82 8.37 -6.51
N LYS A 65 9.37 8.25 -5.29
CA LYS A 65 8.59 8.45 -4.06
C LYS A 65 8.02 9.87 -3.93
N GLU A 66 8.69 10.86 -4.50
CA GLU A 66 8.26 12.27 -4.54
C GLU A 66 7.04 12.48 -5.45
N GLU A 67 6.87 11.63 -6.47
CA GLU A 67 5.73 11.67 -7.39
C GLU A 67 4.58 10.80 -6.89
N ALA A 68 4.88 9.58 -6.40
CA ALA A 68 3.89 8.75 -5.77
C ALA A 68 4.47 7.81 -4.69
N PHE A 69 3.78 7.74 -3.55
CA PHE A 69 4.12 6.85 -2.44
C PHE A 69 3.02 5.81 -2.23
N TYR A 70 3.41 4.54 -2.05
CA TYR A 70 2.48 3.39 -2.09
C TYR A 70 2.50 2.53 -0.81
N PRO A 71 1.88 2.96 0.30
CA PRO A 71 1.68 2.07 1.44
C PRO A 71 0.85 0.85 1.02
N ALA A 72 1.42 -0.35 1.17
CA ALA A 72 0.74 -1.61 0.85
C ALA A 72 0.26 -2.31 2.12
N TYR A 73 -0.92 -2.91 2.04
CA TYR A 73 -1.54 -3.69 3.09
C TYR A 73 -1.66 -5.14 2.63
N PHE A 74 -0.66 -5.94 2.97
CA PHE A 74 -0.69 -7.39 2.79
C PHE A 74 -1.20 -8.11 4.05
N VAL A 75 -1.02 -7.49 5.20
CA VAL A 75 -1.34 -8.03 6.52
C VAL A 75 -2.08 -6.99 7.37
N ASP A 76 -2.80 -7.46 8.37
CA ASP A 76 -3.39 -6.64 9.42
C ASP A 76 -2.37 -6.19 10.46
N ALA A 77 -2.81 -5.38 11.43
CA ALA A 77 -2.00 -4.83 12.51
C ALA A 77 -1.34 -5.92 13.40
N SER A 78 -1.83 -7.16 13.35
CA SER A 78 -1.27 -8.31 14.06
C SER A 78 -0.31 -9.16 13.19
N GLY A 79 -0.07 -8.74 11.94
CA GLY A 79 0.80 -9.43 11.00
C GLY A 79 0.13 -10.61 10.29
N LYS A 80 -1.20 -10.75 10.34
CA LYS A 80 -1.92 -11.82 9.65
C LYS A 80 -2.37 -11.38 8.25
N PRO A 81 -2.28 -12.24 7.23
CA PRO A 81 -2.80 -11.93 5.89
C PRO A 81 -4.25 -11.46 5.93
N LEU A 82 -4.58 -10.49 5.07
CA LEU A 82 -5.93 -9.97 4.94
C LEU A 82 -6.84 -11.00 4.24
N ASP A 83 -7.98 -11.29 4.84
CA ASP A 83 -8.98 -12.23 4.33
C ASP A 83 -10.38 -11.76 4.73
N GLY A 84 -11.29 -11.66 3.76
CA GLY A 84 -12.62 -11.07 3.96
C GLY A 84 -13.61 -11.92 4.73
N LYS A 85 -13.20 -13.10 5.23
CA LYS A 85 -13.87 -13.75 6.38
C LYS A 85 -13.82 -12.90 7.64
N ASN A 86 -12.92 -11.92 7.69
CA ASN A 86 -12.77 -10.99 8.78
C ASN A 86 -13.18 -9.57 8.35
N ARG A 87 -13.34 -8.71 9.35
CA ARG A 87 -13.66 -7.31 9.19
C ARG A 87 -12.46 -6.48 9.59
N TYR A 88 -12.17 -5.41 8.86
CA TYR A 88 -11.04 -4.54 9.12
C TYR A 88 -11.45 -3.07 9.06
N THR A 89 -10.67 -2.22 9.73
CA THR A 89 -10.79 -0.77 9.63
C THR A 89 -9.47 -0.11 9.31
N LEU A 90 -9.54 1.01 8.59
CA LEU A 90 -8.48 2.02 8.49
C LEU A 90 -9.02 3.30 9.09
N HIS A 91 -8.55 3.66 10.29
CA HIS A 91 -8.98 4.88 10.98
C HIS A 91 -7.97 6.00 10.76
N PHE A 92 -8.42 7.08 10.11
CA PHE A 92 -7.69 8.34 9.99
C PHE A 92 -8.24 9.28 11.06
N ALA A 93 -7.44 9.55 12.09
CA ALA A 93 -7.81 10.53 13.11
C ALA A 93 -8.05 11.92 12.49
N SER A 94 -8.73 12.79 13.23
CA SER A 94 -8.97 14.17 12.78
C SER A 94 -7.67 14.87 12.38
N GLY A 95 -7.65 15.47 11.19
CA GLY A 95 -6.46 16.12 10.62
C GLY A 95 -5.35 15.16 10.15
N GLN A 96 -5.55 13.84 10.19
CA GLN A 96 -4.54 12.82 9.83
C GLN A 96 -4.85 12.08 8.52
N LEU A 97 -5.72 12.64 7.66
CA LEU A 97 -5.84 12.16 6.28
C LEU A 97 -4.47 12.26 5.56
N PRO A 98 -4.20 11.42 4.53
CA PRO A 98 -2.91 11.43 3.84
C PRO A 98 -2.55 12.82 3.31
N PRO A 99 -1.41 13.41 3.73
CA PRO A 99 -1.01 14.75 3.33
C PRO A 99 -0.39 14.68 1.93
N VAL A 100 -1.13 15.19 0.95
CA VAL A 100 -0.80 15.13 -0.47
C VAL A 100 -1.15 16.46 -1.13
N LYS A 101 -0.42 16.83 -2.17
CA LYS A 101 -0.71 18.03 -2.98
C LYS A 101 -1.73 17.76 -4.09
N ALA A 102 -1.89 16.51 -4.50
CA ALA A 102 -2.85 16.12 -5.52
C ALA A 102 -4.02 15.32 -4.93
N PHE A 103 -3.86 14.01 -4.79
CA PHE A 103 -4.90 13.13 -4.23
C PHE A 103 -4.29 11.84 -3.67
N TRP A 104 -5.11 11.13 -2.90
CA TRP A 104 -4.81 9.81 -2.37
C TRP A 104 -5.97 8.86 -2.63
N SER A 105 -5.69 7.56 -2.65
CA SER A 105 -6.71 6.51 -2.73
C SER A 105 -6.30 5.28 -1.94
N VAL A 106 -7.26 4.55 -1.37
CA VAL A 106 -7.10 3.15 -0.93
C VAL A 106 -7.87 2.28 -1.90
N THR A 107 -7.19 1.39 -2.62
CA THR A 107 -7.78 0.47 -3.61
C THR A 107 -7.64 -0.96 -3.11
N LEU A 108 -8.68 -1.77 -3.29
CA LEU A 108 -8.69 -3.19 -2.91
C LEU A 108 -8.53 -4.08 -4.14
N TYR A 109 -7.73 -5.14 -4.00
CA TYR A 109 -7.52 -6.17 -5.02
C TYR A 109 -7.80 -7.56 -4.44
N GLU A 110 -8.59 -8.36 -5.15
CA GLU A 110 -8.78 -9.77 -4.79
C GLU A 110 -7.54 -10.59 -5.11
N MET A 111 -7.24 -11.57 -4.27
CA MET A 111 -6.12 -12.50 -4.46
C MET A 111 -6.64 -13.91 -4.73
N PRO A 112 -5.94 -14.69 -5.58
CA PRO A 112 -4.63 -14.43 -6.18
C PRO A 112 -4.68 -13.70 -7.54
N ALA A 113 -5.86 -13.37 -8.05
CA ALA A 113 -6.01 -12.80 -9.39
C ALA A 113 -5.36 -11.41 -9.52
N SER A 114 -5.19 -10.69 -8.41
CA SER A 114 -4.68 -9.30 -8.37
C SER A 114 -5.55 -8.34 -9.20
N LEU A 115 -6.86 -8.59 -9.22
CA LEU A 115 -7.86 -7.80 -9.94
C LEU A 115 -8.76 -7.03 -8.98
N LEU A 116 -9.55 -6.09 -9.52
CA LEU A 116 -10.60 -5.43 -8.74
C LEU A 116 -11.73 -6.43 -8.46
N TYR A 117 -12.23 -6.43 -7.23
CA TYR A 117 -13.35 -7.29 -6.83
C TYR A 117 -14.69 -6.67 -7.20
N ALA A 118 -15.47 -7.35 -8.06
CA ALA A 118 -16.84 -6.96 -8.38
C ALA A 118 -17.73 -7.00 -7.12
N ASN A 119 -18.43 -5.90 -6.85
CA ASN A 119 -19.22 -5.74 -5.63
C ASN A 119 -20.50 -4.92 -5.86
N PRO A 120 -21.51 -5.03 -4.97
CA PRO A 120 -22.81 -4.40 -5.16
C PRO A 120 -22.78 -2.87 -5.31
N LEU A 121 -21.73 -2.19 -4.81
CA LEU A 121 -21.60 -0.74 -4.89
C LEU A 121 -20.85 -0.25 -6.13
N ASN A 122 -20.30 -1.16 -6.96
CA ASN A 122 -19.31 -0.84 -7.99
C ASN A 122 -18.18 0.06 -7.44
N ARG A 123 -17.78 -0.17 -6.19
CA ARG A 123 -16.79 0.63 -5.46
C ARG A 123 -15.54 -0.20 -5.23
N TYR A 124 -14.45 0.21 -5.86
CA TYR A 124 -13.16 -0.50 -5.80
C TYR A 124 -12.10 0.27 -5.01
N LEU A 125 -12.41 1.51 -4.63
CA LEU A 125 -11.54 2.39 -3.88
C LEU A 125 -12.33 3.38 -3.03
N ILE A 126 -11.64 4.00 -2.09
CA ILE A 126 -12.02 5.27 -1.45
C ILE A 126 -10.87 6.25 -1.69
N ASN A 127 -11.18 7.50 -2.07
CA ASN A 127 -10.17 8.51 -2.38
C ASN A 127 -10.49 9.89 -1.77
N SER A 128 -9.57 10.84 -1.95
CA SER A 128 -9.70 12.21 -1.44
C SER A 128 -10.99 12.91 -1.86
N ALA A 129 -11.43 12.72 -3.10
CA ALA A 129 -12.63 13.38 -3.63
C ALA A 129 -13.93 12.86 -2.98
N MET A 130 -13.90 11.64 -2.42
CA MET A 130 -15.04 11.05 -1.72
C MET A 130 -15.16 11.54 -0.28
N VAL A 131 -14.10 12.12 0.32
CA VAL A 131 -14.08 12.52 1.75
C VAL A 131 -15.28 13.37 2.19
N PRO A 132 -15.77 14.36 1.41
CA PRO A 132 -16.96 15.13 1.81
C PRO A 132 -18.25 14.32 1.93
N GLN A 133 -18.30 13.14 1.31
CA GLN A 133 -19.46 12.23 1.32
C GLN A 133 -19.34 11.19 2.45
N LEU A 134 -18.19 11.12 3.13
CA LEU A 134 -17.94 10.13 4.19
C LEU A 134 -18.49 10.62 5.52
N THR A 135 -19.02 9.69 6.30
CA THR A 135 -19.42 9.92 7.68
C THR A 135 -18.18 10.13 8.54
N LYS A 136 -18.19 11.21 9.33
CA LYS A 136 -17.13 11.51 10.30
C LYS A 136 -17.34 10.72 11.58
N ASP A 137 -16.24 10.28 12.17
CA ASP A 137 -16.22 9.66 13.48
C ASP A 137 -16.40 10.72 14.58
N ALA A 138 -16.68 10.28 15.82
CA ALA A 138 -16.90 11.17 16.96
C ALA A 138 -15.68 12.05 17.31
N ASP A 139 -14.47 11.59 16.97
CA ASP A 139 -13.22 12.34 17.13
C ASP A 139 -12.97 13.34 15.98
N GLY A 140 -13.85 13.40 14.97
CA GLY A 140 -13.72 14.20 13.75
C GLY A 140 -12.91 13.51 12.64
N GLY A 141 -12.46 12.27 12.87
CA GLY A 141 -11.75 11.43 11.92
C GLY A 141 -12.65 10.79 10.87
N VAL A 142 -12.08 9.86 10.12
CA VAL A 142 -12.77 9.02 9.14
C VAL A 142 -12.28 7.58 9.31
N THR A 143 -13.21 6.66 9.56
CA THR A 143 -12.93 5.22 9.53
C THR A 143 -13.44 4.65 8.22
N ILE A 144 -12.55 4.02 7.43
CA ILE A 144 -12.92 3.17 6.31
C ILE A 144 -13.21 1.76 6.84
N HIS A 145 -14.36 1.20 6.51
CA HIS A 145 -14.71 -0.20 6.80
C HIS A 145 -14.32 -1.10 5.63
N ILE A 146 -13.59 -2.18 5.88
CA ILE A 146 -13.18 -3.14 4.85
C ILE A 146 -13.66 -4.53 5.26
N GLN A 147 -14.68 -5.04 4.56
CA GLN A 147 -15.32 -6.30 4.89
C GLN A 147 -16.22 -6.79 3.75
N HIS A 148 -16.56 -8.08 3.76
CA HIS A 148 -17.39 -8.71 2.73
C HIS A 148 -18.86 -8.28 2.79
N ASP A 149 -19.45 -8.31 3.98
CA ASP A 149 -20.85 -7.92 4.19
C ASP A 149 -20.97 -6.42 4.46
N SER A 150 -22.11 -5.83 4.10
CA SER A 150 -22.40 -4.42 4.43
C SER A 150 -22.30 -4.19 5.95
N PRO A 151 -21.63 -3.11 6.41
CA PRO A 151 -21.57 -2.74 7.82
C PRO A 151 -22.89 -2.16 8.37
N GLY A 152 -23.94 -2.09 7.53
CA GLY A 152 -25.19 -1.40 7.82
C GLY A 152 -25.31 -0.13 7.01
N ALA A 153 -26.55 0.24 6.65
CA ALA A 153 -26.84 1.37 5.76
C ALA A 153 -26.23 2.72 6.24
N ASP A 154 -26.08 2.90 7.55
CA ASP A 154 -25.46 4.07 8.18
C ASP A 154 -23.94 4.17 7.94
N LYS A 155 -23.29 3.06 7.56
CA LYS A 155 -21.83 2.94 7.40
C LYS A 155 -21.40 2.65 5.97
N GLU A 156 -22.33 2.44 5.04
CA GLU A 156 -22.01 2.15 3.63
C GLU A 156 -21.28 3.30 2.93
N ALA A 157 -21.48 4.55 3.37
CA ALA A 157 -20.71 5.69 2.87
C ALA A 157 -19.20 5.46 3.01
N ASN A 158 -18.77 4.84 4.11
CA ASN A 158 -17.37 4.59 4.45
C ASN A 158 -16.90 3.17 4.13
N TRP A 159 -17.76 2.35 3.53
CA TRP A 159 -17.47 0.95 3.26
C TRP A 159 -16.71 0.77 1.94
N LEU A 160 -15.62 0.00 2.01
CA LEU A 160 -14.90 -0.57 0.87
C LEU A 160 -15.16 -2.08 0.84
N PRO A 161 -16.03 -2.57 -0.05
CA PRO A 161 -16.38 -3.99 -0.13
C PRO A 161 -15.17 -4.87 -0.45
N ALA A 162 -15.03 -5.97 0.29
CA ALA A 162 -13.98 -6.98 0.10
C ALA A 162 -14.56 -8.31 -0.43
N PRO A 163 -13.77 -9.15 -1.12
CA PRO A 163 -14.17 -10.52 -1.43
C PRO A 163 -14.31 -11.33 -0.14
N ALA A 164 -15.03 -12.46 -0.17
CA ALA A 164 -15.12 -13.38 0.98
C ALA A 164 -13.80 -14.13 1.27
N GLY A 165 -12.77 -13.93 0.44
CA GLY A 165 -11.48 -14.62 0.53
C GLY A 165 -10.30 -13.64 0.67
N PRO A 166 -9.08 -14.10 0.32
CA PRO A 166 -7.87 -13.29 0.43
C PRO A 166 -7.93 -12.03 -0.43
N PHE A 167 -7.40 -10.93 0.11
CA PHE A 167 -7.29 -9.67 -0.61
C PHE A 167 -6.05 -8.90 -0.15
N VAL A 168 -5.68 -7.87 -0.90
CA VAL A 168 -4.67 -6.88 -0.50
C VAL A 168 -5.23 -5.49 -0.75
N MET A 169 -4.69 -4.48 -0.07
CA MET A 169 -5.00 -3.09 -0.38
C MET A 169 -3.74 -2.31 -0.72
N ALA A 170 -3.85 -1.38 -1.66
CA ALA A 170 -2.82 -0.41 -1.95
C ALA A 170 -3.35 0.98 -1.67
N MET A 171 -2.71 1.67 -0.72
CA MET A 171 -2.85 3.11 -0.61
C MET A 171 -1.88 3.76 -1.61
N ARG A 172 -2.33 4.82 -2.26
CA ARG A 172 -1.53 5.60 -3.20
C ARG A 172 -1.64 7.05 -2.83
N LEU A 173 -0.51 7.72 -2.62
CA LEU A 173 -0.41 9.14 -2.34
C LEU A 173 0.28 9.78 -3.53
N TYR A 174 -0.42 10.64 -4.27
CA TYR A 174 0.13 11.35 -5.42
C TYR A 174 0.60 12.73 -5.00
N TRP A 175 1.86 13.01 -5.30
CA TRP A 175 2.57 14.20 -4.86
C TRP A 175 2.52 14.36 -3.32
N PRO A 176 3.04 13.38 -2.57
CA PRO A 176 3.03 13.40 -1.11
C PRO A 176 3.76 14.62 -0.55
N GLU A 177 3.23 15.18 0.53
CA GLU A 177 3.92 16.22 1.29
C GLU A 177 5.13 15.64 2.05
N PRO A 178 6.10 16.49 2.47
CA PRO A 178 7.32 16.02 3.13
C PRO A 178 7.09 15.10 4.33
N GLN A 179 5.98 15.27 5.06
CA GLN A 179 5.66 14.46 6.24
C GLN A 179 5.51 12.97 5.92
N VAL A 180 5.11 12.63 4.70
CA VAL A 180 5.02 11.23 4.24
C VAL A 180 6.41 10.68 3.96
N LEU A 181 7.29 11.50 3.37
CA LEU A 181 8.61 11.09 2.93
C LEU A 181 9.62 10.99 4.09
N ASP A 182 9.46 11.82 5.12
CA ASP A 182 10.27 11.78 6.34
C ASP A 182 9.71 10.82 7.42
N GLY A 183 8.50 10.28 7.20
CA GLY A 183 7.86 9.28 8.07
C GLY A 183 7.19 9.86 9.32
N SER A 184 7.07 11.18 9.44
CA SER A 184 6.30 11.84 10.50
C SER A 184 4.79 11.57 10.37
N TRP A 185 4.28 11.48 9.14
CA TRP A 185 2.99 10.89 8.85
C TRP A 185 3.14 9.40 8.54
N LYS A 186 2.26 8.58 9.11
CA LYS A 186 2.21 7.13 8.86
C LYS A 186 0.82 6.73 8.43
N ALA A 187 0.75 5.88 7.42
CA ALA A 187 -0.51 5.26 7.04
C ALA A 187 -1.07 4.46 8.23
N PRO A 188 -2.37 4.58 8.54
CA PRO A 188 -2.95 3.84 9.65
C PRO A 188 -2.89 2.33 9.35
N PRO A 189 -2.69 1.47 10.36
CA PRO A 189 -2.67 0.03 10.15
C PRO A 189 -4.09 -0.48 9.85
N ALA A 190 -4.18 -1.58 9.10
CA ALA A 190 -5.44 -2.31 8.95
C ALA A 190 -5.74 -3.07 10.25
N VAL A 191 -6.71 -2.61 11.03
CA VAL A 191 -7.04 -3.23 12.32
C VAL A 191 -8.17 -4.21 12.12
N LYS A 192 -7.97 -5.48 12.47
CA LYS A 192 -9.06 -6.46 12.51
C LYS A 192 -10.05 -6.08 13.60
N VAL A 193 -11.33 -6.08 13.28
CA VAL A 193 -12.44 -5.83 14.20
C VAL A 193 -13.33 -7.07 14.31
N ASN A 194 -14.08 -7.15 15.41
CA ASN A 194 -15.01 -8.25 15.69
C ASN A 194 -16.32 -8.10 14.91
#